data_AF-A0A074SF10-F1
#
_entry.id   AF-A0A074SF10-F1
#
_cell.length_a   1.000
_cell.length_b   1.000
_cell.length_c   1.000
_cell.angle_alpha   90.00
_cell.angle_beta   90.00
_cell.angle_gamma   90.00
#
_symmetry.space_group_name_H-M   'P 1'
#
loop_
_entity.id
_entity.type
_entity.pdbx_description
1 polymer ?
#
loop_
_entity_poly.entity_id
_entity_poly.type
_entity_poly.pdbx_seq_one_letter_code
_entity_poly.pdbx_strand_id
1 'polypeptide(L)'
;MEDNHHFNAGTGSNLTIAGNVECDASIMNSAEDFGAVGATSGIKNPIKGAYRMLVASQRTDPHGLIPPMLVSGNTPPDLAIDSSEMITGRARSEWERWRTIIQTGQEACGAANDNIVQDTVGAIVCTIDGEVSAGVSSGGILLKPTGRIGEAACFGAGCWASGARGPLNAVACSISAQVPER
;
A
#
# COMPACT_ATOMS: atom_id res chain seq x y z
N MET A 1 -2.18 5.64 -9.73
CA MET A 1 -0.75 5.48 -9.38
C MET A 1 -0.36 4.01 -9.38
N GLU A 2 -1.10 3.12 -8.69
CA GLU A 2 -0.83 1.66 -8.62
C GLU A 2 -0.76 0.90 -9.96
N ASP A 3 -1.31 1.47 -11.05
CA ASP A 3 -1.21 0.88 -12.39
C ASP A 3 0.10 1.20 -13.11
N ASN A 4 0.89 2.14 -12.58
CA ASN A 4 2.18 2.50 -13.17
C ASN A 4 3.29 1.65 -12.52
N HIS A 5 3.88 0.77 -13.33
CA HIS A 5 4.92 -0.18 -12.93
C HIS A 5 6.21 0.42 -12.38
N HIS A 6 6.39 1.74 -12.45
CA HIS A 6 7.55 2.44 -11.91
C HIS A 6 7.44 2.68 -10.39
N PHE A 7 6.23 2.65 -9.83
CA PHE A 7 6.00 2.84 -8.41
C PHE A 7 6.03 1.50 -7.65
N ASN A 8 6.46 1.54 -6.39
CA ASN A 8 6.37 0.40 -5.48
C ASN A 8 4.97 0.36 -4.84
N ALA A 9 3.94 0.17 -5.66
CA ALA A 9 2.55 0.00 -5.24
C ALA A 9 1.75 -0.72 -6.33
N GLY A 10 0.93 -1.72 -5.97
CA GLY A 10 0.20 -2.52 -6.95
C GLY A 10 1.13 -3.25 -7.91
N THR A 11 0.97 -3.02 -9.22
CA THR A 11 1.85 -3.62 -10.24
C THR A 11 3.23 -2.97 -10.19
N GLY A 12 4.30 -3.76 -10.07
CA GLY A 12 5.67 -3.24 -9.89
C GLY A 12 6.12 -3.12 -8.44
N SER A 13 5.29 -3.58 -7.49
CA SER A 13 5.66 -3.71 -6.08
C SER A 13 6.91 -4.58 -5.88
N ASN A 14 7.65 -4.26 -4.82
CA ASN A 14 8.75 -5.08 -4.32
C ASN A 14 8.29 -6.50 -3.98
N LEU A 15 9.22 -7.44 -4.15
CA LEU A 15 8.97 -8.84 -3.87
C LEU A 15 9.38 -9.20 -2.44
N THR A 16 8.59 -10.08 -1.81
CA THR A 16 8.92 -10.73 -0.54
C THR A 16 10.14 -11.63 -0.68
N ILE A 17 10.69 -12.13 0.42
CA ILE A 17 11.77 -13.13 0.38
C ILE A 17 11.41 -14.39 -0.41
N ALA A 18 10.13 -14.72 -0.52
CA ALA A 18 9.60 -15.84 -1.31
C ALA A 18 9.45 -15.52 -2.81
N GLY A 19 9.65 -14.27 -3.22
CA GLY A 19 9.51 -13.83 -4.61
C GLY A 19 8.07 -13.45 -5.01
N ASN A 20 7.18 -13.24 -4.04
CA ASN A 20 5.78 -12.89 -4.27
C ASN A 20 5.55 -11.38 -4.07
N VAL A 21 4.50 -10.85 -4.71
CA VAL A 21 4.00 -9.50 -4.43
C VAL A 21 2.97 -9.55 -3.29
N GLU A 22 3.17 -8.70 -2.29
CA GLU A 22 2.20 -8.45 -1.22
C GLU A 22 2.10 -6.94 -1.00
N CYS A 23 0.89 -6.41 -1.01
CA CYS A 23 0.65 -4.97 -0.90
C CYS A 23 -0.09 -4.61 0.39
N ASP A 24 0.17 -3.39 0.83
CA ASP A 24 -0.45 -2.72 1.96
C ASP A 24 -1.11 -1.43 1.46
N ALA A 25 -2.35 -1.16 1.83
CA ALA A 25 -3.03 0.09 1.48
C ALA A 25 -4.09 0.47 2.50
N SER A 26 -4.34 1.77 2.63
CA SER A 26 -5.40 2.30 3.49
C SER A 26 -5.99 3.59 2.94
N ILE A 27 -7.22 3.89 3.35
CA ILE A 27 -7.94 5.09 3.00
C ILE A 27 -8.76 5.57 4.21
N MET A 28 -8.81 6.89 4.39
CA MET A 28 -9.57 7.56 5.44
C MET A 28 -10.31 8.77 4.89
N ASN A 29 -11.53 9.03 5.39
CA ASN A 29 -12.30 10.22 5.06
C ASN A 29 -12.40 11.19 6.26
N SER A 30 -12.94 12.38 6.03
CA SER A 30 -13.10 13.41 7.06
C SER A 30 -14.08 13.05 8.19
N ALA A 31 -14.94 12.05 7.98
CA ALA A 31 -15.81 11.49 9.00
C ALA A 31 -15.11 10.45 9.88
N GLU A 32 -13.80 10.27 9.69
CA GLU A 32 -12.95 9.30 10.38
C GLU A 32 -13.29 7.83 10.07
N ASP A 33 -14.02 7.57 8.98
CA ASP A 33 -14.15 6.22 8.45
C ASP A 33 -12.82 5.76 7.87
N PHE A 34 -12.45 4.51 8.15
CA PHE A 34 -11.17 3.93 7.75
C PHE A 34 -11.36 2.54 7.13
N GLY A 35 -10.58 2.26 6.10
CA GLY A 35 -10.48 0.94 5.50
C GLY A 35 -9.06 0.62 5.07
N ALA A 36 -8.64 -0.63 5.24
CA ALA A 36 -7.30 -1.08 4.90
C ALA A 36 -7.23 -2.53 4.42
N VAL A 37 -6.21 -2.81 3.62
CA VAL A 37 -5.75 -4.16 3.28
C VAL A 37 -4.27 -4.28 3.60
N GLY A 38 -3.85 -5.41 4.16
CA GLY A 38 -2.45 -5.66 4.52
C GLY A 38 -1.95 -6.99 3.95
N ALA A 39 -0.66 -7.06 3.62
CA ALA A 39 0.01 -8.26 3.08
C ALA A 39 -0.82 -9.00 2.02
N THR A 40 -1.53 -8.26 1.17
CA THR A 40 -2.53 -8.81 0.26
C THR A 40 -1.90 -9.06 -1.11
N SER A 41 -2.08 -10.25 -1.66
CA SER A 41 -1.45 -10.68 -2.93
C SER A 41 -2.50 -10.89 -4.03
N GLY A 42 -2.10 -10.76 -5.29
CA GLY A 42 -3.03 -10.95 -6.42
C GLY A 42 -4.11 -9.87 -6.49
N ILE A 43 -3.81 -8.64 -6.04
CA ILE A 43 -4.70 -7.48 -6.13
C ILE A 43 -4.00 -6.37 -6.90
N LYS A 44 -4.45 -6.08 -8.13
CA LYS A 44 -3.81 -5.05 -8.96
C LYS A 44 -3.82 -3.67 -8.32
N ASN A 45 -4.94 -3.33 -7.68
CA ASN A 45 -5.18 -2.03 -7.05
C ASN A 45 -5.55 -2.20 -5.57
N PRO A 46 -4.57 -2.37 -4.66
CA PRO A 46 -4.78 -2.51 -3.23
C PRO A 46 -5.71 -1.44 -2.62
N ILE A 47 -5.62 -0.19 -3.08
CA ILE A 47 -6.48 0.91 -2.60
C ILE A 47 -7.98 0.65 -2.83
N LYS A 48 -8.35 -0.11 -3.88
CA LYS A 48 -9.75 -0.52 -4.10
C LYS A 48 -10.21 -1.54 -3.06
N GLY A 49 -9.30 -2.40 -2.59
CA GLY A 49 -9.56 -3.29 -1.46
C GLY A 49 -9.79 -2.51 -0.17
N ALA A 50 -8.91 -1.54 0.13
CA ALA A 50 -9.04 -0.65 1.28
C ALA A 50 -10.36 0.15 1.24
N TYR A 51 -10.73 0.71 0.08
CA TYR A 51 -11.99 1.43 -0.10
C TYR A 51 -13.22 0.55 0.16
N ARG A 52 -13.19 -0.73 -0.22
CA ARG A 52 -14.28 -1.66 0.10
C ARG A 52 -14.42 -1.90 1.60
N MET A 53 -13.30 -1.97 2.32
CA MET A 53 -13.33 -2.09 3.77
C MET A 53 -13.95 -0.84 4.40
N LEU A 54 -13.60 0.36 3.92
CA LEU A 54 -14.22 1.62 4.37
C LEU A 54 -15.74 1.63 4.11
N VAL A 55 -16.18 1.26 2.90
CA VAL A 55 -17.63 1.22 2.59
C VAL A 55 -18.34 0.14 3.43
N ALA A 56 -17.69 -1.00 3.66
CA ALA A 56 -18.24 -2.05 4.51
C ALA A 56 -18.32 -1.59 5.99
N SER A 57 -17.37 -0.78 6.46
CA SER A 57 -17.33 -0.32 7.85
C SER A 57 -18.46 0.62 8.22
N GLN A 58 -19.05 1.30 7.24
CA GLN A 58 -20.21 2.18 7.41
C GLN A 58 -21.53 1.42 7.55
N ARG A 59 -21.57 0.12 7.26
CA ARG A 59 -22.81 -0.67 7.28
C ARG A 59 -23.06 -1.19 8.68
N THR A 60 -24.29 -1.05 9.16
CA THR A 60 -24.71 -1.69 10.41
C THR A 60 -24.83 -3.20 10.20
N ASP A 61 -24.11 -3.96 11.01
CA ASP A 61 -24.27 -5.41 11.07
C ASP A 61 -25.63 -5.76 11.73
N PRO A 62 -26.42 -6.69 11.14
CA PRO A 62 -27.74 -7.05 11.67
C PRO A 62 -27.70 -7.69 13.07
N HIS A 63 -26.54 -8.14 13.53
CA HIS A 63 -26.32 -8.70 14.87
C HIS A 63 -25.59 -7.71 15.81
N GLY A 64 -25.36 -6.48 15.36
CA GLY A 64 -24.69 -5.43 16.13
C GLY A 64 -23.18 -5.59 16.26
N LEU A 65 -22.56 -6.44 15.43
CA LEU A 65 -21.09 -6.55 15.40
C LEU A 65 -20.46 -5.29 14.81
N ILE A 66 -19.27 -4.95 15.30
CA ILE A 66 -18.46 -3.89 14.69
C ILE A 66 -17.89 -4.44 13.38
N PRO A 67 -18.17 -3.81 12.23
CA PRO A 67 -17.59 -4.23 10.96
C PRO A 67 -16.05 -4.18 10.99
N PRO A 68 -15.36 -5.08 10.27
CA PRO A 68 -13.91 -5.01 10.15
C PRO A 68 -13.49 -3.78 9.36
N MET A 69 -12.41 -3.12 9.80
CA MET A 69 -11.79 -2.00 9.08
C MET A 69 -10.52 -2.40 8.32
N LEU A 70 -9.97 -3.60 8.60
CA LEU A 70 -8.77 -4.12 7.96
C LEU A 70 -8.94 -5.61 7.69
N VAL A 71 -8.49 -6.04 6.50
CA VAL A 71 -8.29 -7.47 6.18
C VAL A 71 -6.85 -7.69 5.73
N SER A 72 -6.28 -8.84 6.09
CA SER A 72 -4.93 -9.21 5.67
C SER A 72 -4.93 -10.52 4.90
N GLY A 73 -4.00 -10.66 3.95
CA GLY A 73 -3.77 -11.87 3.15
C GLY A 73 -4.82 -12.19 2.09
N ASN A 74 -6.10 -11.92 2.37
CA ASN A 74 -7.20 -12.23 1.46
C ASN A 74 -7.48 -11.09 0.48
N THR A 75 -7.56 -11.44 -0.81
CA THR A 75 -8.04 -10.54 -1.87
C THR A 75 -9.52 -10.79 -2.14
N PRO A 76 -10.37 -9.75 -2.21
CA PRO A 76 -11.76 -9.89 -2.65
C PRO A 76 -11.82 -10.59 -4.03
N PRO A 77 -12.67 -11.62 -4.22
CA PRO A 77 -12.64 -12.46 -5.43
C PRO A 77 -12.76 -11.70 -6.76
N ASP A 78 -13.49 -10.60 -6.77
CA ASP A 78 -13.73 -9.76 -7.95
C ASP A 78 -12.66 -8.67 -8.16
N LEU A 79 -11.69 -8.56 -7.25
CA LEU A 79 -10.44 -7.82 -7.43
C LEU A 79 -9.23 -8.75 -7.66
N ALA A 80 -9.44 -10.07 -7.57
CA ALA A 80 -8.39 -11.06 -7.64
C ALA A 80 -7.87 -11.22 -9.08
N ILE A 81 -6.55 -11.24 -9.20
CA ILE A 81 -5.80 -11.55 -10.42
C ILE A 81 -4.72 -12.57 -10.08
N ASP A 82 -4.09 -13.17 -11.10
CA ASP A 82 -2.89 -13.96 -10.89
C ASP A 82 -1.78 -13.04 -10.34
N SER A 83 -1.20 -13.41 -9.20
CA SER A 83 -0.17 -12.62 -8.54
C SER A 83 1.09 -12.48 -9.39
N SER A 84 1.34 -13.41 -10.31
CA SER A 84 2.46 -13.33 -11.24
C SER A 84 2.34 -12.18 -12.25
N GLU A 85 1.12 -11.74 -12.58
CA GLU A 85 0.87 -10.59 -13.46
C GLU A 85 1.35 -9.26 -12.84
N MET A 86 1.49 -9.21 -11.52
CA MET A 86 1.97 -8.03 -10.80
C MET A 86 3.49 -7.89 -10.81
N ILE A 87 4.22 -8.97 -11.16
CA ILE A 87 5.68 -9.02 -11.12
C ILE A 87 6.27 -8.47 -12.41
N THR A 88 6.91 -7.31 -12.30
CA THR A 88 7.60 -6.68 -13.43
C THR A 88 9.01 -7.24 -13.59
N GLY A 89 9.59 -7.10 -14.79
CA GLY A 89 10.98 -7.48 -15.05
C GLY A 89 11.95 -6.75 -14.10
N ARG A 90 11.70 -5.46 -13.85
CA ARG A 90 12.46 -4.66 -12.88
C ARG A 90 12.42 -5.26 -11.47
N ALA A 91 11.23 -5.50 -10.92
CA ALA A 91 11.06 -6.03 -9.56
C ALA A 91 11.73 -7.40 -9.41
N ARG A 92 11.65 -8.25 -10.46
CA ARG A 92 12.34 -9.55 -10.49
C ARG A 92 13.86 -9.40 -10.47
N SER A 93 14.42 -8.54 -11.33
CA SER A 93 15.88 -8.33 -11.39
C SER A 93 16.44 -7.73 -10.10
N GLU A 94 15.73 -6.77 -9.48
CA GLU A 94 16.11 -6.23 -8.17
C GLU A 94 16.08 -7.31 -7.08
N TRP A 95 15.03 -8.14 -7.05
CA TRP A 95 14.94 -9.25 -6.11
C TRP A 95 16.06 -10.29 -6.28
N GLU A 96 16.34 -10.71 -7.51
CA GLU A 96 17.41 -11.69 -7.80
C GLU A 96 18.77 -11.15 -7.33
N ARG A 97 19.08 -9.89 -7.67
CA ARG A 97 20.32 -9.22 -7.25
C ARG A 97 20.48 -9.23 -5.73
N TRP A 98 19.48 -8.73 -5.00
CA TRP A 98 19.57 -8.60 -3.54
C TRP A 98 19.53 -9.94 -2.82
N ARG A 99 18.81 -10.94 -3.36
CA ARG A 99 18.82 -12.30 -2.84
C ARG A 99 20.21 -12.93 -2.93
N THR A 100 20.90 -12.76 -4.07
CA THR A 100 22.27 -13.26 -4.24
C THR A 100 23.25 -12.59 -3.27
N ILE A 101 23.16 -11.27 -3.06
CA ILE A 101 24.01 -10.54 -2.12
C ILE A 101 23.84 -11.09 -0.69
N ILE A 102 22.59 -11.26 -0.23
CA ILE A 102 22.31 -11.78 1.13
C ILE A 102 22.81 -13.23 1.29
N GLN A 103 22.70 -14.06 0.25
CA GLN A 103 23.10 -15.47 0.32
C GLN A 103 24.62 -15.67 0.25
N THR A 104 25.32 -14.88 -0.55
CA THR A 104 26.76 -15.06 -0.82
C THR A 104 27.65 -14.15 0.01
N GLY A 105 27.12 -13.06 0.57
CA GLY A 105 27.88 -12.03 1.26
C GLY A 105 28.83 -11.24 0.34
N GLN A 106 28.76 -11.44 -0.98
CA GLN A 106 29.56 -10.74 -1.97
C GLN A 106 28.72 -9.64 -2.63
N GLU A 107 29.19 -8.39 -2.57
CA GLU A 107 28.64 -7.32 -3.38
C GLU A 107 28.91 -7.62 -4.86
N ALA A 108 27.88 -7.59 -5.70
CA ALA A 108 28.07 -7.73 -7.13
C ALA A 108 28.97 -6.59 -7.65
N CYS A 109 30.03 -6.93 -8.40
CA CYS A 109 30.91 -5.93 -9.03
C CYS A 109 30.07 -4.95 -9.89
N GLY A 110 30.14 -3.66 -9.58
CA GLY A 110 29.38 -2.61 -10.27
C GLY A 110 28.33 -1.89 -9.42
N ALA A 111 28.41 -1.94 -8.09
CA ALA A 111 27.59 -1.15 -7.17
C ALA A 111 27.93 0.37 -7.25
N ALA A 112 27.64 0.98 -8.40
CA ALA A 112 27.39 2.42 -8.45
C ALA A 112 26.09 2.71 -7.69
N ASN A 113 25.99 3.92 -7.14
CA ASN A 113 24.86 4.51 -6.39
C ASN A 113 23.50 4.36 -7.09
N ASP A 114 22.93 3.15 -7.15
CA ASP A 114 21.58 2.94 -7.64
C ASP A 114 20.61 3.16 -6.48
N ASN A 115 19.92 4.29 -6.52
CA ASN A 115 18.81 4.60 -5.62
C ASN A 115 17.76 3.50 -5.75
N ILE A 116 17.70 2.58 -4.78
CA ILE A 116 16.62 1.61 -4.67
C ILE A 116 15.33 2.40 -4.43
N VAL A 117 14.53 2.57 -5.48
CA VAL A 117 13.26 3.28 -5.43
C VAL A 117 12.26 2.40 -4.67
N GLN A 118 12.10 2.66 -3.37
CA GLN A 118 11.16 1.96 -2.49
C GLN A 118 9.78 2.66 -2.49
N ASP A 119 9.41 3.33 -3.58
CA ASP A 119 8.45 4.43 -3.51
C ASP A 119 7.01 4.03 -3.16
N THR A 120 6.56 4.44 -1.98
CA THR A 120 5.16 4.38 -1.56
C THR A 120 4.38 5.52 -2.19
N VAL A 121 3.19 5.26 -2.71
CA VAL A 121 2.33 6.30 -3.31
C VAL A 121 1.23 6.71 -2.35
N GLY A 122 0.93 8.00 -2.32
CA GLY A 122 -0.09 8.57 -1.46
C GLY A 122 -0.78 9.75 -2.12
N ALA A 123 -2.01 10.01 -1.71
CA ALA A 123 -2.79 11.13 -2.19
C ALA A 123 -3.69 11.70 -1.08
N ILE A 124 -3.88 13.01 -1.14
CA ILE A 124 -4.89 13.72 -0.36
C ILE A 124 -5.83 14.45 -1.31
N VAL A 125 -7.09 14.55 -0.95
CA VAL A 125 -8.12 15.27 -1.71
C VAL A 125 -8.88 16.17 -0.74
N CYS A 126 -9.24 17.38 -1.21
CA CYS A 126 -10.09 18.33 -0.51
C CYS A 126 -11.19 18.80 -1.47
N THR A 127 -12.45 18.76 -1.04
CA THR A 127 -13.59 19.25 -1.81
C THR A 127 -13.81 20.74 -1.55
N ILE A 128 -14.61 21.40 -2.40
CA ILE A 128 -14.98 22.81 -2.22
C ILE A 128 -15.77 23.06 -0.92
N ASP A 129 -16.46 22.03 -0.43
CA ASP A 129 -17.24 22.07 0.81
C ASP A 129 -16.37 21.84 2.07
N GLY A 130 -15.06 21.61 1.89
CA GLY A 130 -14.10 21.38 2.97
C GLY A 130 -14.03 19.93 3.46
N GLU A 131 -14.59 18.98 2.72
CA GLU A 131 -14.41 17.56 3.02
C GLU A 131 -13.03 17.10 2.55
N VAL A 132 -12.35 16.29 3.36
CA VAL A 132 -11.02 15.79 3.05
C VAL A 132 -10.99 14.27 3.05
N SER A 133 -10.07 13.70 2.26
CA SER A 133 -9.78 12.28 2.27
C SER A 133 -8.30 12.06 1.99
N ALA A 134 -7.74 11.00 2.55
CA ALA A 134 -6.35 10.62 2.36
C ALA A 134 -6.27 9.11 2.10
N GLY A 135 -5.34 8.70 1.24
CA GLY A 135 -5.11 7.29 0.96
C GLY A 135 -3.68 7.02 0.52
N VAL A 136 -3.20 5.83 0.87
CA VAL A 136 -1.83 5.39 0.65
C VAL A 136 -1.82 3.94 0.16
N SER A 137 -0.84 3.61 -0.68
CA SER A 137 -0.60 2.24 -1.15
C SER A 137 0.89 1.97 -1.32
N SER A 138 1.33 0.78 -0.90
CA SER A 138 2.74 0.35 -0.93
C SER A 138 2.88 -1.14 -1.20
N GLY A 139 3.92 -1.52 -1.94
CA GLY A 139 4.43 -2.89 -2.02
C GLY A 139 5.29 -3.27 -0.80
N GLY A 140 5.63 -2.31 0.05
CA GLY A 140 6.51 -2.51 1.20
C GLY A 140 7.98 -2.65 0.81
N ILE A 141 8.80 -3.06 1.77
CA ILE A 141 10.25 -3.12 1.59
C ILE A 141 10.69 -4.34 0.78
N LEU A 142 11.80 -4.19 0.04
CA LEU A 142 12.39 -5.29 -0.73
C LEU A 142 12.83 -6.44 0.20
N LEU A 143 12.55 -7.69 -0.21
CA LEU A 143 12.88 -8.91 0.53
C LEU A 143 12.23 -8.99 1.93
N LYS A 144 11.11 -8.29 2.16
CA LYS A 144 10.34 -8.44 3.38
C LYS A 144 9.92 -9.90 3.61
N PRO A 145 9.80 -10.36 4.87
CA PRO A 145 9.14 -11.62 5.17
C PRO A 145 7.71 -11.65 4.61
N THR A 146 7.28 -12.79 4.09
CA THR A 146 5.88 -13.03 3.70
C THR A 146 4.95 -12.74 4.87
N GLY A 147 3.87 -12.01 4.63
CA GLY A 147 2.93 -11.58 5.67
C GLY A 147 3.34 -10.30 6.41
N ARG A 148 4.48 -9.67 6.09
CA ARG A 148 4.88 -8.40 6.70
C ARG A 148 3.94 -7.29 6.24
N ILE A 149 3.32 -6.62 7.21
CA ILE A 149 2.48 -5.44 7.01
C ILE A 149 3.27 -4.17 7.34
N GLY A 150 3.22 -3.19 6.44
CA GLY A 150 3.81 -1.86 6.59
C GLY A 150 2.84 -0.80 7.09
N GLU A 151 3.37 0.40 7.22
CA GLU A 151 2.66 1.60 7.66
C GLU A 151 1.46 1.95 6.77
N ALA A 152 1.51 1.58 5.47
CA ALA A 152 0.44 1.87 4.52
C ALA A 152 -0.90 1.17 4.84
N ALA A 153 -0.89 0.11 5.65
CA ALA A 153 -2.13 -0.53 6.15
C ALA A 153 -2.44 -0.18 7.61
N CYS A 154 -1.56 0.53 8.31
CA CYS A 154 -1.71 0.83 9.73
C CYS A 154 -2.52 2.12 9.94
N PHE A 155 -3.61 2.01 10.70
CA PHE A 155 -4.43 3.16 11.12
C PHE A 155 -3.56 4.23 11.80
N GLY A 156 -3.67 5.48 11.35
CA GLY A 156 -2.91 6.61 11.91
C GLY A 156 -1.44 6.71 11.47
N ALA A 157 -0.90 5.73 10.73
CA ALA A 157 0.49 5.77 10.28
C ALA A 157 0.59 6.14 8.78
N GLY A 158 -0.12 5.42 7.92
CA GLY A 158 -0.01 5.60 6.47
C GLY A 158 -0.76 6.83 5.95
N CYS A 159 -1.99 7.02 6.42
CA CYS A 159 -2.79 8.19 6.10
C CYS A 159 -3.69 8.60 7.27
N TRP A 160 -4.09 9.86 7.28
CA TRP A 160 -5.06 10.42 8.21
C TRP A 160 -5.95 11.42 7.50
N ALA A 161 -7.23 11.41 7.83
CA ALA A 161 -8.18 12.44 7.42
C ALA A 161 -9.16 12.67 8.59
N SER A 162 -9.34 13.91 9.02
CA SER A 162 -10.29 14.27 10.07
C SER A 162 -10.74 15.71 9.86
N GLY A 163 -12.00 16.00 10.12
CA GLY A 163 -12.55 17.34 10.00
C GLY A 163 -14.06 17.33 9.92
N ALA A 164 -14.71 18.02 10.85
CA ALA A 164 -16.15 18.19 10.82
C ALA A 164 -16.57 19.02 9.59
N ARG A 165 -17.76 18.71 9.04
CA ARG A 165 -18.38 19.42 7.91
C ARG A 165 -18.28 20.95 8.10
N GLY A 166 -17.44 21.59 7.31
CA GLY A 166 -17.25 23.04 7.31
C GLY A 166 -15.82 23.47 6.94
N PRO A 167 -15.62 24.68 6.40
CA PRO A 167 -14.38 25.10 5.74
C PRO A 167 -13.18 25.34 6.66
N LEU A 168 -13.29 25.19 7.99
CA LEU A 168 -12.33 25.79 8.92
C LEU A 168 -11.48 24.84 9.76
N ASN A 169 -11.65 23.51 9.76
CA ASN A 169 -10.85 22.62 10.62
C ASN A 169 -10.65 21.21 10.05
N ALA A 170 -10.36 21.08 8.75
CA ALA A 170 -10.05 19.78 8.14
C ALA A 170 -8.54 19.55 8.02
N VAL A 171 -8.10 18.34 8.36
CA VAL A 171 -6.71 17.88 8.29
C VAL A 171 -6.67 16.59 7.49
N ALA A 172 -5.79 16.52 6.50
CA ALA A 172 -5.48 15.30 5.79
C ALA A 172 -3.98 15.18 5.56
N CYS A 173 -3.43 13.99 5.78
CA CYS A 173 -2.06 13.64 5.43
C CYS A 173 -2.00 12.23 4.87
N SER A 174 -1.06 12.03 3.96
CA SER A 174 -0.71 10.72 3.44
C SER A 174 0.80 10.67 3.33
N ILE A 175 1.39 9.53 3.66
CA ILE A 175 2.79 9.34 3.35
C ILE A 175 2.96 9.13 1.84
N SER A 176 4.07 9.62 1.34
CA SER A 176 4.69 9.19 0.09
C SER A 176 6.17 9.17 0.38
N ALA A 177 6.79 8.00 0.31
CA ALA A 177 8.23 7.91 0.47
C ALA A 177 8.84 7.88 -0.93
N GLN A 178 9.70 8.85 -1.23
CA GLN A 178 10.70 8.73 -2.27
C GLN A 178 12.04 8.75 -1.56
N VAL A 179 12.86 7.71 -1.70
CA VAL A 179 14.21 7.76 -1.11
C VAL A 179 14.96 8.89 -1.85
N PRO A 180 15.48 9.92 -1.16
CA PRO A 180 16.15 11.02 -1.83
C PRO A 180 17.39 10.50 -2.55
N GLU A 181 17.64 10.97 -3.77
CA GLU A 181 18.94 10.81 -4.42
C GLU A 181 20.03 11.35 -3.47
N ARG A 182 20.97 10.49 -3.07
CA ARG A 182 22.17 10.91 -2.33
C ARG A 182 23.35 11.13 -3.27
#